data_AF-A0A0P9B4X8-F1
#
_entry.id   AF-A0A0P9B4X8-F1
#
_cell.length_a   1.000
_cell.length_b   1.000
_cell.length_c   1.000
_cell.angle_alpha   90.00
_cell.angle_beta   90.00
_cell.angle_gamma   90.00
#
_symmetry.space_group_name_H-M   'P 1'
#
loop_
_entity.id
_entity.type
_entity.pdbx_description
1 polymer ?
#
loop_
_entity_poly.entity_id
_entity_poly.type
_entity_poly.pdbx_seq_one_letter_code
_entity_poly.pdbx_strand_id
1 'polypeptide(L)'
;MNISEIEIQNIRPGIRNNMILGNVTFYISGGVGDRCDTMNFDCSYTAPTNTAACQDVSDIELGLKADALRQARRMPEFRSGKDVLVLLCPSEKNRL
;
A
#
# COMPACT_ATOMS: atom_id res chain seq x y z
N MET A 1 9.61 4.83 11.79
CA MET A 1 9.58 3.77 10.74
C MET A 1 9.11 4.38 9.43
N ASN A 2 9.84 4.14 8.32
CA ASN A 2 9.50 4.70 7.01
C ASN A 2 9.19 3.59 6.01
N ILE A 3 8.14 3.75 5.19
CA ILE A 3 7.93 2.87 4.04
C ILE A 3 9.00 3.21 3.00
N SER A 4 9.98 2.35 2.85
CA SER A 4 11.03 2.50 1.84
C SER A 4 10.56 1.99 0.49
N GLU A 5 9.70 0.99 0.41
CA GLU A 5 9.23 0.45 -0.86
C GLU A 5 7.83 -0.17 -0.74
N ILE A 6 7.12 -0.20 -1.88
CA ILE A 6 5.79 -0.79 -1.98
C ILE A 6 5.76 -1.66 -3.21
N GLU A 7 5.39 -2.92 -3.02
CA GLU A 7 5.14 -3.86 -4.10
C GLU A 7 3.64 -4.19 -4.16
N ILE A 8 3.11 -4.29 -5.38
CA ILE A 8 1.73 -4.73 -5.62
C ILE A 8 1.79 -5.96 -6.51
N GLN A 9 1.17 -7.05 -6.05
CA GLN A 9 1.11 -8.31 -6.77
C GLN A 9 -0.31 -8.86 -6.82
N ASN A 10 -0.51 -9.89 -7.65
CA ASN A 10 -1.73 -10.71 -7.66
C ASN A 10 -3.03 -9.89 -7.88
N ILE A 11 -2.94 -8.86 -8.72
CA ILE A 11 -4.07 -8.02 -9.11
C ILE A 11 -5.06 -8.88 -9.91
N ARG A 12 -6.29 -8.98 -9.42
CA ARG A 12 -7.33 -9.82 -10.01
C ARG A 12 -8.73 -9.25 -9.79
N PRO A 13 -9.69 -9.53 -10.68
CA PRO A 13 -11.10 -9.22 -10.43
C PRO A 13 -11.62 -9.94 -9.18
N GLY A 14 -12.44 -9.23 -8.40
CA GLY A 14 -13.15 -9.78 -7.25
C GLY A 14 -14.52 -10.36 -7.63
N ILE A 15 -15.20 -10.96 -6.65
CA ILE A 15 -16.52 -11.60 -6.84
C ILE A 15 -17.63 -10.56 -7.08
N ARG A 16 -17.45 -9.32 -6.62
CA ARG A 16 -18.40 -8.22 -6.81
C ARG A 16 -18.06 -7.45 -8.08
N ASN A 17 -19.07 -6.99 -8.80
CA ASN A 17 -18.88 -6.13 -9.96
C ASN A 17 -17.99 -4.93 -9.60
N ASN A 18 -16.95 -4.72 -10.40
CA ASN A 18 -15.95 -3.65 -10.28
C ASN A 18 -15.10 -3.68 -9.02
N MET A 19 -15.09 -4.79 -8.28
CA MET A 19 -14.10 -4.99 -7.23
C MET A 19 -12.84 -5.58 -7.85
N ILE A 20 -11.70 -5.04 -7.45
CA ILE A 20 -10.37 -5.53 -7.79
C ILE A 20 -9.67 -5.88 -6.48
N LEU A 21 -9.05 -7.05 -6.45
CA LEU A 21 -8.27 -7.55 -5.33
C LEU A 21 -6.79 -7.49 -5.69
N GLY A 22 -5.94 -7.29 -4.71
CA GLY A 22 -4.49 -7.34 -4.89
C GLY A 22 -3.77 -7.51 -3.56
N ASN A 23 -2.50 -7.86 -3.64
CA ASN A 23 -1.63 -8.00 -2.48
C ASN A 23 -0.65 -6.84 -2.48
N VAL A 24 -0.57 -6.12 -1.36
CA VAL A 24 0.31 -4.97 -1.20
C VAL A 24 1.33 -5.27 -0.10
N THR A 25 2.60 -5.16 -0.43
CA THR A 25 3.71 -5.36 0.50
C THR A 25 4.37 -4.02 0.78
N PHE A 26 4.47 -3.65 2.05
CA PHE A 26 5.28 -2.51 2.50
C PHE A 26 6.61 -3.01 3.03
N TYR A 27 7.69 -2.45 2.50
CA TYR A 27 9.03 -2.59 3.04
C TYR A 27 9.30 -1.39 3.94
N ILE A 28 9.66 -1.65 5.19
CA ILE A 28 9.80 -0.65 6.24
C ILE A 28 11.25 -0.58 6.67
N SER A 29 11.79 0.64 6.74
CA SER A 29 13.15 0.96 7.17
C SER A 29 13.17 1.85 8.41
N GLY A 30 14.24 1.78 9.21
CA GLY A 30 14.47 2.68 10.34
C GLY A 30 14.31 2.09 11.76
N GLY A 31 14.45 0.77 11.93
CA GLY A 31 14.66 0.15 13.24
C GLY A 31 16.14 0.18 13.67
N VAL A 32 16.41 0.05 14.97
CA VAL A 32 17.79 -0.08 15.50
C VAL A 32 18.41 -1.38 14.97
N GLY A 33 19.34 -1.27 14.02
CA GLY A 33 20.12 -2.41 13.49
C GLY A 33 19.78 -2.89 12.07
N ASP A 34 19.40 -2.02 11.13
CA ASP A 34 19.27 -2.31 9.68
C ASP A 34 18.31 -3.44 9.28
N ARG A 35 17.38 -3.83 10.16
CA ARG A 35 16.32 -4.78 9.77
C ARG A 35 15.28 -4.07 8.91
N CYS A 36 15.11 -4.56 7.68
CA CYS A 36 13.98 -4.24 6.84
C CYS A 36 12.81 -5.13 7.25
N ASP A 37 11.76 -4.54 7.81
CA ASP A 37 10.54 -5.26 8.14
C ASP A 37 9.60 -5.24 6.93
N THR A 38 8.86 -6.33 6.71
CA THR A 38 7.88 -6.44 5.63
C THR A 38 6.49 -6.63 6.18
N MET A 39 5.52 -5.89 5.65
CA MET A 39 4.10 -6.05 5.99
C MET A 39 3.28 -6.32 4.73
N ASN A 40 2.48 -7.38 4.76
CA ASN A 40 1.66 -7.82 3.62
C ASN A 40 0.19 -7.59 3.92
N PHE A 41 -0.53 -7.00 2.95
CA PHE A 41 -1.95 -6.72 3.06
C PHE A 41 -2.72 -7.31 1.87
N ASP A 42 -3.78 -8.04 2.18
CA ASP A 42 -4.82 -8.37 1.21
C ASP A 42 -5.73 -7.15 1.04
N CYS A 43 -5.69 -6.52 -0.13
CA CYS A 43 -6.35 -5.26 -0.40
C CYS A 43 -7.48 -5.41 -1.41
N SER A 44 -8.45 -4.52 -1.29
CA SER A 44 -9.56 -4.42 -2.24
C SER A 44 -9.77 -2.98 -2.67
N TYR A 45 -10.02 -2.79 -3.96
CA TYR A 45 -10.38 -1.52 -4.56
C TYR A 45 -11.72 -1.69 -5.30
N THR A 46 -12.67 -0.79 -5.07
CA THR A 46 -13.93 -0.77 -5.84
C THR A 46 -13.81 0.33 -6.87
N ALA A 47 -13.64 -0.08 -8.13
CA ALA A 47 -13.48 0.83 -9.23
C ALA A 47 -14.85 1.47 -9.59
N PRO A 48 -14.87 2.77 -9.95
CA PRO A 48 -16.10 3.44 -10.35
C PRO A 48 -16.74 2.73 -11.55
N THR A 49 -18.06 2.50 -11.47
CA THR A 49 -18.90 1.85 -12.49
C THR A 49 -18.90 2.56 -13.86
N ASN A 50 -18.38 3.79 -13.96
CA ASN A 50 -18.70 4.71 -15.05
C ASN A 50 -17.55 5.05 -16.00
N THR A 51 -16.42 4.34 -15.93
CA THR A 51 -15.30 4.57 -16.86
C THR A 51 -14.94 3.27 -17.58
N ALA A 52 -15.23 3.29 -18.87
CA ALA A 52 -15.09 2.25 -19.87
C ALA A 52 -13.76 1.48 -19.77
N ALA A 53 -13.85 0.15 -19.86
CA ALA A 53 -12.96 -0.87 -20.47
C ALA A 53 -11.41 -0.82 -20.31
N CYS A 54 -10.83 0.26 -19.82
CA CYS A 54 -9.44 0.46 -19.49
C CYS A 54 -9.40 1.36 -18.24
N GLN A 55 -9.72 0.78 -17.08
CA GLN A 55 -9.27 1.41 -15.84
C GLN A 55 -7.74 1.46 -15.88
N ASP A 56 -7.18 2.66 -15.70
CA ASP A 56 -5.75 2.85 -15.67
C ASP A 56 -5.18 1.98 -14.56
N VAL A 57 -4.18 1.17 -14.88
CA VAL A 57 -3.47 0.32 -13.90
C VAL A 57 -3.00 1.17 -12.73
N SER A 58 -2.66 2.44 -12.99
CA SER A 58 -2.29 3.43 -11.97
C SER A 58 -3.39 3.70 -10.94
N ASP A 59 -4.66 3.77 -11.35
CA ASP A 59 -5.79 4.01 -10.45
C ASP A 59 -6.06 2.79 -9.57
N ILE A 60 -5.94 1.59 -10.15
CA ILE A 60 -6.05 0.32 -9.44
C ILE A 60 -4.97 0.22 -8.38
N GLU A 61 -3.72 0.50 -8.76
CA GLU A 61 -2.60 0.50 -7.83
C GLU A 61 -2.78 1.52 -6.70
N LEU A 62 -3.22 2.74 -7.02
CA LEU A 62 -3.47 3.79 -6.05
C LEU A 62 -4.55 3.37 -5.04
N GLY A 63 -5.63 2.76 -5.54
CA GLY A 63 -6.71 2.23 -4.72
C GLY A 63 -6.25 1.14 -3.76
N LEU A 64 -5.46 0.18 -4.25
CA LEU A 64 -4.91 -0.90 -3.43
C LEU A 64 -3.93 -0.36 -2.38
N LYS A 65 -3.03 0.56 -2.76
CA LYS A 65 -2.11 1.26 -1.83
C LYS A 65 -2.86 2.01 -0.73
N ALA A 66 -3.94 2.71 -1.07
CA ALA A 66 -4.76 3.45 -0.11
C ALA A 66 -5.42 2.51 0.92
N ASP A 67 -5.92 1.36 0.48
CA ASP A 67 -6.48 0.36 1.39
C ASP A 67 -5.40 -0.26 2.30
N ALA A 68 -4.22 -0.60 1.76
CA ALA A 68 -3.08 -1.08 2.55
C ALA A 68 -2.67 -0.08 3.64
N LEU A 69 -2.56 1.21 3.30
CA LEU A 69 -2.26 2.28 4.26
C LEU A 69 -3.35 2.40 5.35
N ARG A 70 -4.62 2.28 4.95
CA ARG A 70 -5.75 2.28 5.90
C ARG A 70 -5.69 1.10 6.86
N GLN A 71 -5.30 -0.08 6.38
CA GLN A 71 -5.09 -1.27 7.21
C GLN A 71 -3.91 -1.08 8.16
N ALA A 72 -2.74 -0.65 7.66
CA ALA A 72 -1.55 -0.40 8.46
C ALA A 72 -1.81 0.58 9.61
N ARG A 73 -2.51 1.70 9.35
CA ARG A 73 -2.89 2.69 10.38
C ARG A 73 -3.76 2.12 11.52
N ARG A 74 -4.41 0.98 11.32
CA ARG A 74 -5.22 0.32 12.36
C ARG A 74 -4.40 -0.60 13.24
N MET A 75 -3.19 -0.98 12.85
CA MET A 75 -2.33 -1.88 13.61
C MET A 75 -1.69 -1.14 14.80
N PRO A 76 -1.66 -1.76 16.00
CA PRO A 76 -1.20 -1.13 17.24
C PRO A 76 0.24 -0.59 17.19
N GLU A 77 1.09 -1.21 16.37
CA GLU A 77 2.49 -0.83 16.12
C GLU A 77 2.62 0.60 15.55
N PHE A 78 1.58 1.11 14.90
CA PHE A 78 1.53 2.47 14.32
C PHE A 78 0.65 3.45 15.11
N ARG A 79 0.04 3.00 16.22
CA ARG A 79 -0.85 3.84 17.05
C ARG A 79 -0.11 4.75 18.02
N SER A 80 1.23 4.68 18.10
CA SER A 80 2.04 5.45 19.04
C SER A 80 2.04 6.97 18.77
N GLY A 81 1.53 7.41 17.62
CA GLY A 81 1.51 8.82 17.22
C GLY A 81 2.90 9.42 16.94
N LYS A 82 3.97 8.65 17.10
CA LYS A 82 5.36 9.04 16.78
C LYS A 82 5.86 8.41 15.48
N ASP A 83 5.28 7.29 15.05
CA ASP A 83 5.57 6.65 13.76
C ASP A 83 4.58 7.12 12.70
N VAL A 84 4.93 8.20 12.00
CA VAL A 84 4.22 8.59 10.78
C VAL A 84 4.70 7.65 9.67
N LEU A 85 3.85 6.72 9.21
CA LEU A 85 4.06 6.04 7.94
C LEU A 85 3.92 7.08 6.82
N VAL A 86 5.02 7.76 6.52
CA VAL A 86 5.13 8.63 5.35
C VAL A 86 5.50 7.74 4.17
N LEU A 87 4.70 7.84 3.12
CA LEU A 87 5.05 7.29 1.83
C LEU A 87 6.16 8.17 1.26
N LEU A 88 7.42 7.77 1.43
CA LEU A 88 8.55 8.53 0.89
C LEU A 88 8.46 8.53 -0.63
N CYS A 89 8.51 9.71 -1.24
CA CYS A 89 8.65 9.80 -2.69
C CYS A 89 10.00 9.19 -3.11
N PRO A 90 10.14 8.62 -4.32
CA PRO A 90 11.39 8.00 -4.75
C PRO A 90 12.63 8.91 -4.61
N SER A 91 12.45 10.22 -4.77
CA SER A 91 13.48 11.25 -4.59
C SER A 91 13.99 11.38 -3.16
N GLU A 92 13.22 10.95 -2.16
CA GLU A 92 13.55 11.05 -0.74
C GLU A 92 14.30 9.81 -0.22
N LYS A 93 14.27 8.68 -0.96
CA LYS A 93 15.01 7.46 -0.58
C LYS A 93 16.54 7.65 -0.60
N ASN A 94 17.06 8.53 -1.46
CA ASN A 94 18.51 8.74 -1.65
C ASN A 94 19.14 9.71 -0.63
N ARG A 95 18.38 10.17 0.39
CA ARG A 95 18.84 11.15 1.38
C ARG A 95 18.87 10.62 2.82
N LEU A 96 18.62 9.33 3.01
CA LEU A 96 18.76 8.62 4.28
C LEU A 96 20.06 7.82 4.31
#